data_AF-A0A6M3ILE8-F1
#
_entry.id   AF-A0A6M3ILE8-F1
#
_cell.length_a   1.000
_cell.length_b   1.000
_cell.length_c   1.000
_cell.angle_alpha   90.00
_cell.angle_beta   90.00
_cell.angle_gamma   90.00
#
_symmetry.space_group_name_H-M   'P 1'
#
loop_
_entity.id
_entity.type
_entity.pdbx_description
1 polymer ?
#
loop_
_entity_poly.entity_id
_entity_poly.type
_entity_poly.pdbx_seq_one_letter_code
_entity_poly.pdbx_strand_id
1 'polypeptide(L)'
;MLKVLEDAPAHAYFILCTTDPQKIIPTVRNRCMQFEVQSLNDKELIGLMADVLGRLDIQGFPQDALREIAVVADGCPRQALMILDKVVDMEDSEMMSAIEQMRYGADKGVPDLCRALLAGKKWPEIVKILKQMDLSNNALEGVRLGVMGYMANVLLGAKGMSPEAVTAALVIDYFEKPWYNMGRAGLVKACFGAVVGDK
;
A
#
# COMPACT_ATOMS: atom_id res chain seq x y z
N MET A 1 10.15 -25.25 -26.15
CA MET A 1 10.11 -23.77 -26.02
C MET A 1 11.41 -23.11 -26.46
N LEU A 2 12.59 -23.56 -26.01
CA LEU A 2 13.90 -22.97 -26.35
C LEU A 2 14.13 -22.76 -27.85
N LYS A 3 13.90 -23.78 -28.68
CA LYS A 3 14.10 -23.69 -30.14
C LYS A 3 13.34 -22.54 -30.82
N VAL A 4 12.19 -22.15 -30.29
CA VAL A 4 11.37 -21.05 -30.83
C VAL A 4 11.92 -19.68 -30.43
N LEU A 5 12.56 -19.57 -29.26
CA LEU A 5 13.27 -18.34 -28.84
C LEU A 5 14.62 -18.21 -29.56
N GLU A 6 15.23 -19.33 -29.94
CA GLU A 6 16.49 -19.37 -30.69
C GLU A 6 16.29 -19.07 -32.18
N ASP A 7 15.25 -19.63 -32.79
CA ASP A 7 14.86 -19.42 -34.20
C ASP A 7 13.55 -18.61 -34.27
N ALA A 8 13.54 -17.43 -33.63
CA ALA A 8 12.36 -16.57 -33.57
C ALA A 8 11.92 -16.15 -34.98
N PRO A 9 10.65 -16.36 -35.37
CA PRO A 9 10.15 -15.86 -36.65
C PRO A 9 10.29 -14.34 -36.74
N ALA A 10 10.69 -13.82 -37.90
CA ALA A 10 10.96 -12.38 -38.07
C ALA A 10 9.76 -11.46 -37.74
N HIS A 11 8.54 -11.99 -37.75
CA HIS A 11 7.31 -11.25 -37.44
C HIS A 11 6.86 -11.37 -35.98
N ALA A 12 7.56 -12.17 -35.17
CA ALA A 12 7.14 -12.49 -33.80
C ALA A 12 8.11 -11.90 -32.77
N TYR A 13 7.56 -11.15 -31.82
CA TYR A 13 8.28 -10.62 -30.66
C TYR A 13 7.88 -11.39 -29.41
N PHE A 14 8.86 -11.84 -28.64
CA PHE A 14 8.65 -12.52 -27.36
C PHE A 14 8.99 -11.56 -26.21
N ILE A 15 8.02 -11.33 -25.33
CA ILE A 15 8.21 -10.56 -24.09
C ILE A 15 8.06 -11.53 -22.93
N LEU A 16 9.14 -11.73 -22.18
CA LEU A 16 9.16 -12.60 -21.01
C LEU A 16 9.15 -11.72 -19.76
N CYS A 17 8.12 -11.85 -18.93
CA CYS A 17 7.99 -11.12 -17.68
C CYS A 17 8.26 -12.07 -16.51
N THR A 18 9.20 -11.72 -15.62
CA THR A 18 9.49 -12.46 -14.39
C THR A 18 9.81 -11.49 -13.26
N THR A 19 9.42 -11.83 -12.03
CA THR A 19 9.85 -11.13 -10.81
C THR A 19 11.11 -11.76 -10.20
N ASP A 20 11.59 -12.86 -10.77
CA ASP A 20 12.77 -13.61 -10.33
C ASP A 20 13.66 -13.94 -11.56
N PRO A 21 14.58 -13.04 -11.95
CA PRO A 21 15.42 -13.22 -13.13
C PRO A 21 16.45 -14.35 -12.95
N GLN A 22 16.75 -14.76 -11.71
CA GLN A 22 17.71 -15.82 -11.44
C GLN A 22 17.17 -17.20 -11.85
N LYS A 23 15.84 -17.41 -11.77
CA LYS A 23 15.18 -18.64 -12.25
C LYS A 23 15.16 -18.80 -13.76
N ILE A 24 15.43 -17.73 -14.53
CA ILE A 24 15.54 -17.84 -15.99
C ILE A 24 16.84 -18.53 -16.34
N ILE A 25 16.75 -19.62 -17.11
CA ILE A 25 17.92 -20.38 -17.54
C ILE A 25 18.91 -19.50 -18.32
N PRO A 26 20.23 -19.69 -18.12
CA PRO A 26 21.25 -18.82 -18.74
C PRO A 26 21.15 -18.71 -20.26
N THR A 27 20.72 -19.77 -20.95
CA THR A 27 20.60 -19.81 -22.41
C THR A 27 19.54 -18.84 -22.96
N VAL A 28 18.46 -18.60 -22.21
CA VAL A 28 17.45 -17.58 -22.54
C VAL A 28 18.00 -16.19 -22.19
N ARG A 29 18.62 -16.07 -21.00
CA ARG A 29 19.14 -14.80 -20.50
C ARG A 29 20.19 -14.16 -21.42
N ASN A 30 21.07 -14.98 -22.00
CA ASN A 30 22.15 -14.51 -22.87
C ASN A 30 21.69 -14.13 -24.29
N ARG A 31 20.44 -14.48 -24.67
CA ARG A 31 19.88 -14.21 -26.00
C ARG A 31 18.76 -13.17 -25.99
N CYS A 32 18.29 -12.76 -24.81
CA CYS A 32 17.24 -11.76 -24.65
C CYS A 32 17.81 -10.43 -24.15
N MET A 33 17.28 -9.32 -24.67
CA MET A 33 17.49 -8.01 -24.06
C MET A 33 16.73 -7.96 -22.72
N GLN A 34 17.42 -7.53 -21.68
CA GLN A 34 16.86 -7.45 -20.33
C GLN A 34 16.45 -6.01 -20.04
N PHE A 35 15.19 -5.85 -19.62
CA PHE A 35 14.66 -4.59 -19.13
C PHE A 35 14.25 -4.81 -17.69
N GLU A 36 14.86 -4.06 -16.79
CA GLU A 36 14.46 -4.04 -15.39
C GLU A 36 13.35 -3.00 -15.22
N VAL A 37 12.18 -3.44 -14.75
CA VAL A 37 11.07 -2.55 -14.43
C VAL A 37 11.15 -2.23 -12.96
N GLN A 38 11.58 -1.01 -12.65
CA GLN A 38 11.67 -0.50 -11.29
C GLN A 38 10.34 0.17 -10.90
N SER A 39 10.07 0.21 -9.58
CA SER A 39 8.99 1.03 -9.05
C SER A 39 9.23 2.49 -9.41
N LEU A 40 8.16 3.19 -9.77
CA LEU A 40 8.23 4.62 -10.05
C LEU A 40 8.38 5.39 -8.74
N ASN A 41 9.09 6.51 -8.77
CA ASN A 41 9.03 7.47 -7.67
C ASN A 41 7.77 8.34 -7.77
N ASP A 42 7.43 9.06 -6.69
CA ASP A 42 6.20 9.86 -6.63
C ASP A 42 6.10 10.88 -7.76
N LYS A 43 7.21 11.50 -8.19
CA LYS A 43 7.21 12.48 -9.27
C LYS A 43 6.89 11.82 -10.62
N GLU A 44 7.41 10.62 -10.85
CA GLU A 44 7.12 9.83 -12.06
C GLU A 44 5.66 9.38 -12.10
N LEU A 45 5.09 8.96 -10.95
CA LEU A 45 3.66 8.63 -10.85
C LEU A 45 2.77 9.85 -11.10
N ILE A 46 3.08 11.00 -10.50
CA ILE A 46 2.34 12.25 -10.73
C ILE A 46 2.41 12.64 -12.21
N GLY A 47 3.60 12.53 -12.83
CA GLY A 47 3.77 12.80 -14.25
C GLY A 47 2.96 11.86 -15.15
N LEU A 48 2.94 10.56 -14.83
CA LEU A 48 2.13 9.56 -15.52
C LEU A 48 0.63 9.91 -15.44
N MET A 49 0.13 10.22 -14.25
CA MET A 49 -1.28 10.59 -14.06
C MET A 49 -1.63 11.89 -14.78
N ALA A 50 -0.76 12.89 -14.74
CA ALA A 50 -0.95 14.14 -15.46
C ALA A 50 -0.99 13.96 -16.99
N ASP A 51 -0.12 13.11 -17.56
CA ASP A 51 -0.15 12.76 -18.99
C ASP A 51 -1.46 12.05 -19.35
N VAL A 52 -1.93 11.11 -18.52
CA VAL A 52 -3.21 10.43 -18.73
C VAL A 52 -4.39 11.40 -18.68
N LEU A 53 -4.46 12.28 -17.68
CA LEU A 53 -5.51 13.30 -17.58
C LEU A 53 -5.50 14.24 -18.78
N GLY A 54 -4.31 14.66 -19.23
CA GLY A 54 -4.14 15.49 -20.42
C GLY A 54 -4.64 14.82 -21.70
N ARG A 55 -4.45 13.50 -21.84
CA ARG A 55 -4.98 12.72 -22.97
C ARG A 55 -6.49 12.49 -22.92
N LEU A 56 -7.09 12.59 -21.73
CA LEU A 56 -8.53 12.50 -21.51
C LEU A 56 -9.22 13.88 -21.54
N ASP A 57 -8.49 14.95 -21.86
CA ASP A 57 -8.96 16.34 -21.82
C ASP A 57 -9.54 16.78 -20.46
N ILE A 58 -9.06 16.18 -19.37
CA ILE A 58 -9.48 16.50 -18.00
C ILE A 58 -8.57 17.60 -17.45
N GLN A 59 -9.13 18.78 -17.26
CA GLN A 59 -8.43 19.95 -16.73
C GLN A 59 -8.82 20.24 -15.28
N GLY A 60 -7.90 20.84 -14.53
CA GLY A 60 -8.18 21.31 -13.17
C GLY A 60 -8.14 20.25 -12.08
N PHE A 61 -7.70 19.02 -12.38
CA PHE A 61 -7.56 17.97 -11.36
C PHE A 61 -6.58 18.41 -10.25
N PRO A 62 -6.94 18.31 -8.95
CA PRO A 62 -6.13 18.84 -7.86
C PRO A 62 -4.74 18.20 -7.76
N GLN A 63 -3.70 19.02 -7.69
CA GLN A 63 -2.31 18.55 -7.52
C GLN A 63 -2.09 17.79 -6.21
N ASP A 64 -2.77 18.19 -5.13
CA ASP A 64 -2.68 17.50 -3.84
C ASP A 64 -3.31 16.10 -3.92
N ALA A 65 -4.38 15.92 -4.68
CA ALA A 65 -4.95 14.59 -4.92
C ALA A 65 -3.96 13.69 -5.66
N LEU A 66 -3.26 14.19 -6.69
CA LEU A 66 -2.21 13.41 -7.38
C LEU A 66 -1.08 12.98 -6.46
N ARG A 67 -0.67 13.84 -5.52
CA ARG A 67 0.34 13.51 -4.52
C ARG A 67 -0.13 12.41 -3.59
N GLU A 68 -1.35 12.53 -3.05
CA GLU A 68 -1.91 11.49 -2.19
C GLU A 68 -2.08 10.16 -2.94
N ILE A 69 -2.54 10.18 -4.18
CA ILE A 69 -2.62 8.96 -5.01
C ILE A 69 -1.24 8.33 -5.20
N ALA A 70 -0.20 9.12 -5.45
CA ALA A 70 1.17 8.61 -5.60
C ALA A 70 1.67 7.93 -4.32
N VAL A 71 1.39 8.52 -3.15
CA VAL A 71 1.71 7.93 -1.84
C VAL A 71 0.96 6.61 -1.63
N VAL A 72 -0.34 6.55 -1.96
CA VAL A 72 -1.14 5.32 -1.82
C VAL A 72 -0.70 4.24 -2.80
N ALA A 73 -0.26 4.62 -4.00
CA ALA A 73 0.17 3.71 -5.05
C ALA A 73 1.55 3.08 -4.79
N ASP A 74 2.38 3.68 -3.93
CA ASP A 74 3.69 3.18 -3.51
C ASP A 74 4.56 2.68 -4.68
N GLY A 75 4.73 3.55 -5.68
CA GLY A 75 5.51 3.27 -6.87
C GLY A 75 4.88 2.29 -7.87
N CYS A 76 3.65 1.83 -7.65
CA CYS A 76 2.91 0.96 -8.57
C CYS A 76 2.04 1.78 -9.56
N PRO A 77 2.40 1.84 -10.85
CA PRO A 77 1.65 2.62 -11.85
C PRO A 77 0.21 2.17 -12.02
N ARG A 78 -0.02 0.85 -11.95
CA ARG A 78 -1.36 0.28 -12.05
C ARG A 78 -2.26 0.74 -10.90
N GLN A 79 -1.73 0.76 -9.67
CA GLN A 79 -2.52 1.20 -8.52
C GLN A 79 -2.84 2.69 -8.62
N ALA A 80 -1.86 3.53 -8.99
CA ALA A 80 -2.09 4.95 -9.20
C ALA A 80 -3.22 5.21 -10.20
N LEU A 81 -3.17 4.55 -11.37
CA LEU A 81 -4.19 4.71 -12.40
C LEU A 81 -5.57 4.14 -11.99
N MET A 82 -5.60 3.04 -11.24
CA MET A 82 -6.85 2.49 -10.70
C MET A 82 -7.50 3.41 -9.67
N ILE A 83 -6.70 4.08 -8.83
CA ILE A 83 -7.22 5.04 -7.85
C ILE A 83 -7.69 6.29 -8.57
N LEU A 84 -6.89 6.81 -9.53
CA LEU A 84 -7.25 7.95 -10.35
C LEU A 84 -8.60 7.75 -11.04
N ASP A 85 -8.77 6.63 -11.76
CA ASP A 85 -10.01 6.27 -12.46
C ASP A 85 -11.23 6.23 -11.52
N LYS A 86 -11.05 5.82 -10.26
CA LYS A 86 -12.14 5.79 -9.28
C LYS A 86 -12.57 7.16 -8.78
N VAL A 87 -11.65 8.12 -8.72
CA VAL A 87 -11.89 9.40 -8.03
C VAL A 87 -11.99 10.58 -8.99
N VAL A 88 -11.72 10.38 -10.29
CA VAL A 88 -11.65 11.45 -11.29
C VAL A 88 -12.95 12.24 -11.43
N ASP A 89 -14.10 11.60 -11.22
CA ASP A 89 -15.44 12.20 -11.32
C ASP A 89 -16.01 12.65 -9.96
N MET A 90 -15.23 12.59 -8.88
CA MET A 90 -15.67 12.98 -7.54
C MET A 90 -15.40 14.47 -7.25
N GLU A 91 -16.26 15.08 -6.42
CA GLU A 91 -16.01 16.41 -5.85
C GLU A 91 -14.79 16.38 -4.90
N ASP A 92 -14.06 17.50 -4.78
CA ASP A 92 -12.78 17.58 -4.06
C ASP A 92 -12.81 16.97 -2.64
N SER A 93 -13.86 17.25 -1.86
CA SER A 93 -13.98 16.72 -0.49
C SER A 93 -14.20 15.21 -0.46
N GLU A 94 -14.98 14.68 -1.40
CA GLU A 94 -15.27 13.25 -1.51
C GLU A 94 -14.05 12.50 -2.05
N MET A 95 -13.38 13.08 -3.05
CA MET A 95 -12.14 12.58 -3.64
C MET A 95 -11.05 12.39 -2.57
N MET A 96 -10.74 13.43 -1.80
CA MET A 96 -9.70 13.34 -0.77
C MET A 96 -10.03 12.29 0.29
N SER A 97 -11.30 12.22 0.73
CA SER A 97 -11.73 11.19 1.67
C SER A 97 -11.65 9.77 1.08
N ALA A 98 -11.96 9.60 -0.21
CA ALA A 98 -11.87 8.32 -0.89
C ALA A 98 -10.41 7.85 -1.04
N ILE A 99 -9.49 8.76 -1.42
CA ILE A 99 -8.06 8.46 -1.50
C ILE A 99 -7.52 8.08 -0.11
N GLU A 100 -7.88 8.83 0.92
CA GLU A 100 -7.51 8.54 2.31
C GLU A 100 -8.04 7.16 2.75
N GLN A 101 -9.28 6.81 2.41
CA GLN A 101 -9.82 5.48 2.70
C GLN A 101 -9.05 4.38 1.98
N MET A 102 -8.62 4.59 0.73
CA MET A 102 -7.83 3.60 -0.01
C MET A 102 -6.42 3.43 0.57
N ARG A 103 -5.83 4.49 1.14
CA ARG A 103 -4.53 4.44 1.86
C ARG A 103 -4.53 3.44 3.01
N TYR A 104 -5.63 3.36 3.73
CA TYR A 104 -5.74 2.53 4.94
C TYR A 104 -6.41 1.18 4.68
N GLY A 105 -6.69 0.85 3.41
CA GLY A 105 -7.51 -0.29 3.01
C GLY A 105 -9.00 0.02 3.18
N ALA A 106 -9.86 -0.66 2.40
CA ALA A 106 -11.31 -0.45 2.32
C ALA A 106 -12.08 -0.57 3.66
N ASP A 107 -11.39 -0.85 4.75
CA ASP A 107 -11.96 -0.93 6.08
C ASP A 107 -11.85 0.42 6.80
N LYS A 108 -12.98 1.13 6.88
CA LYS A 108 -13.13 2.38 7.64
C LYS A 108 -12.62 2.27 9.09
N GLY A 109 -12.47 1.06 9.63
CA GLY A 109 -11.94 0.84 10.97
C GLY A 109 -10.43 1.02 11.11
N VAL A 110 -9.61 1.04 10.05
CA VAL A 110 -8.14 1.16 10.22
C VAL A 110 -7.71 2.52 10.79
N PRO A 111 -8.18 3.67 10.27
CA PRO A 111 -7.87 4.97 10.89
C PRO A 111 -8.38 5.08 12.33
N ASP A 112 -9.57 4.55 12.61
CA ASP A 112 -10.14 4.52 13.97
C ASP A 112 -9.29 3.65 14.91
N LEU A 113 -8.84 2.49 14.44
CA LEU A 113 -7.96 1.59 15.17
C LEU A 113 -6.62 2.28 15.47
N CYS A 114 -6.02 2.95 14.48
CA CYS A 114 -4.76 3.69 14.66
C CYS A 114 -4.90 4.78 15.72
N ARG A 115 -5.94 5.63 15.61
CA ARG A 115 -6.21 6.68 16.60
C ARG A 115 -6.46 6.11 17.99
N ALA A 116 -7.18 5.00 18.10
CA ALA A 116 -7.47 4.38 19.39
C ALA A 116 -6.24 3.73 20.03
N LEU A 117 -5.37 3.10 19.23
CA LEU A 117 -4.10 2.54 19.70
C LEU A 117 -3.14 3.64 20.19
N LEU A 118 -2.99 4.72 19.41
CA LEU A 118 -2.16 5.87 19.80
C LEU A 118 -2.65 6.57 21.05
N ALA A 119 -3.98 6.72 21.18
CA ALA A 119 -4.59 7.34 22.36
C ALA A 119 -4.56 6.43 23.61
N GLY A 120 -3.96 5.23 23.54
CA GLY A 120 -3.88 4.30 24.66
C GLY A 120 -5.26 3.85 25.18
N LYS A 121 -6.23 3.69 24.28
CA LYS A 121 -7.60 3.29 24.65
C LYS A 121 -7.63 1.92 25.32
N LYS A 122 -8.60 1.72 26.21
CA LYS A 122 -8.72 0.43 26.91
C LYS A 122 -9.16 -0.66 25.95
N TRP A 123 -8.78 -1.91 26.23
CA TRP A 123 -9.12 -3.06 25.40
C TRP A 123 -10.60 -3.17 24.98
N PRO A 124 -11.60 -2.90 25.86
CA PRO A 124 -13.00 -2.93 25.45
C PRO A 124 -13.37 -1.93 24.34
N GLU A 125 -12.68 -0.79 24.24
CA GLU A 125 -12.88 0.18 23.16
C GLU A 125 -12.30 -0.34 21.85
N ILE A 126 -11.10 -0.91 21.89
CA ILE A 126 -10.45 -1.55 20.73
C ILE A 126 -11.30 -2.71 20.19
N VAL A 127 -11.88 -3.52 21.09
CA VAL A 127 -12.78 -4.62 20.71
C VAL A 127 -14.01 -4.13 19.93
N LYS A 128 -14.54 -2.94 20.24
CA LYS A 128 -15.68 -2.38 19.47
C LYS A 128 -15.29 -2.09 18.03
N ILE A 129 -14.12 -1.48 17.82
CA ILE A 129 -13.59 -1.17 16.49
C ILE A 129 -13.35 -2.47 15.72
N LEU A 130 -12.62 -3.43 16.31
CA LEU A 130 -12.32 -4.73 15.68
C LEU A 130 -13.57 -5.56 15.32
N LYS A 131 -14.72 -5.32 15.98
CA LYS A 131 -15.98 -6.00 15.65
C LYS A 131 -16.72 -5.35 14.47
N GLN A 132 -16.41 -4.10 14.16
CA GLN A 132 -17.02 -3.35 13.05
C GLN A 132 -16.20 -3.46 11.76
N MET A 133 -14.97 -3.94 11.87
CA MET A 133 -14.03 -4.17 10.77
C MET A 133 -14.36 -5.44 9.96
N ASP A 134 -14.11 -5.41 8.65
CA ASP A 134 -14.07 -6.60 7.80
C ASP A 134 -12.72 -7.30 7.98
N LEU A 135 -12.75 -8.35 8.80
CA LEU A 135 -11.58 -9.15 9.14
C LEU A 135 -11.44 -10.43 8.29
N SER A 136 -11.93 -10.39 7.05
CA SER A 136 -11.67 -11.45 6.07
C SER A 136 -10.16 -11.58 5.79
N ASN A 137 -9.68 -12.80 5.51
CA ASN A 137 -8.24 -13.07 5.40
C ASN A 137 -7.51 -12.18 4.38
N ASN A 138 -8.19 -11.79 3.29
CA ASN A 138 -7.60 -10.92 2.27
C ASN A 138 -7.46 -9.45 2.73
N ALA A 139 -8.20 -9.03 3.75
CA ALA A 139 -8.14 -7.67 4.30
C ALA A 139 -7.09 -7.49 5.41
N LEU A 140 -6.70 -8.58 6.09
CA LEU A 140 -5.84 -8.51 7.29
C LEU A 140 -4.44 -7.95 7.04
N GLU A 141 -3.85 -8.28 5.89
CA GLU A 141 -2.54 -7.74 5.53
C GLU A 141 -2.64 -6.26 5.18
N GLY A 142 -3.76 -5.84 4.58
CA GLY A 142 -4.08 -4.43 4.36
C GLY A 142 -4.20 -3.66 5.67
N VAL A 143 -4.89 -4.24 6.68
CA VAL A 143 -4.96 -3.66 8.03
C VAL A 143 -3.56 -3.53 8.65
N ARG A 144 -2.72 -4.57 8.52
CA ARG A 144 -1.36 -4.56 9.06
C ARG A 144 -0.52 -3.44 8.47
N LEU A 145 -0.47 -3.38 7.14
CA LEU A 145 0.29 -2.36 6.41
C LEU A 145 -0.28 -0.96 6.65
N GLY A 146 -1.60 -0.82 6.70
CA GLY A 146 -2.27 0.45 7.01
C GLY A 146 -1.91 0.98 8.40
N VAL A 147 -1.91 0.11 9.42
CA VAL A 147 -1.46 0.49 10.77
C VAL A 147 0.03 0.84 10.77
N MET A 148 0.90 0.04 10.16
CA MET A 148 2.34 0.34 10.09
C MET A 148 2.62 1.67 9.39
N GLY A 149 1.95 1.92 8.25
CA GLY A 149 2.08 3.17 7.51
C GLY A 149 1.59 4.38 8.31
N TYR A 150 0.47 4.25 9.02
CA TYR A 150 -0.02 5.31 9.91
C TYR A 150 1.02 5.63 10.99
N MET A 151 1.51 4.61 11.71
CA MET A 151 2.47 4.80 12.80
C MET A 151 3.81 5.33 12.31
N ALA A 152 4.29 4.90 11.14
CA ALA A 152 5.51 5.43 10.53
C ALA A 152 5.39 6.94 10.26
N ASN A 153 4.23 7.41 9.77
CA ASN A 153 4.00 8.85 9.55
C ASN A 153 3.96 9.63 10.87
N VAL A 154 3.39 9.05 11.94
CA VAL A 154 3.45 9.65 13.28
C VAL A 154 4.89 9.79 13.76
N LEU A 155 5.72 8.75 13.57
CA LEU A 155 7.14 8.79 13.93
C LEU A 155 7.92 9.84 13.13
N LEU A 156 7.71 9.90 11.82
CA LEU A 156 8.37 10.88 10.94
C LEU A 156 7.95 12.33 11.25
N GLY A 157 6.71 12.54 11.72
CA GLY A 157 6.19 13.84 12.12
C GLY A 157 6.50 14.25 13.56
N ALA A 158 7.02 13.35 14.39
CA ALA A 158 7.20 13.60 15.82
C ALA A 158 8.41 14.52 16.11
N LYS A 159 8.23 15.44 17.06
CA LYS A 159 9.33 16.26 17.60
C LYS A 159 10.01 15.51 18.74
N GLY A 160 10.93 14.62 18.40
CA GLY A 160 11.66 13.79 19.35
C GLY A 160 10.79 12.65 19.93
N MET A 161 11.21 12.12 21.08
CA MET A 161 10.56 10.97 21.74
C MET A 161 9.31 11.37 22.53
N SER A 162 8.34 11.97 21.84
CA SER A 162 7.00 12.22 22.42
C SER A 162 6.33 10.91 22.85
N PRO A 163 5.39 10.93 23.83
CA PRO A 163 4.62 9.76 24.21
C PRO A 163 3.96 9.07 23.00
N GLU A 164 3.41 9.86 22.08
CA GLU A 164 2.80 9.39 20.84
C GLU A 164 3.81 8.68 19.93
N ALA A 165 5.04 9.20 19.83
CA ALA A 165 6.11 8.55 19.07
C ALA A 165 6.53 7.21 19.71
N VAL A 166 6.63 7.15 21.04
CA VAL A 166 6.94 5.90 21.75
C VAL A 166 5.83 4.86 21.53
N THR A 167 4.56 5.27 21.63
CA THR A 167 3.43 4.39 21.35
C THR A 167 3.41 3.96 19.89
N ALA A 168 3.68 4.85 18.94
CA ALA A 168 3.75 4.51 17.51
C ALA A 168 4.82 3.43 17.24
N ALA A 169 6.01 3.57 17.81
CA ALA A 169 7.08 2.58 17.70
C ALA A 169 6.65 1.22 18.28
N LEU A 170 6.06 1.21 19.49
CA LEU A 170 5.56 -0.01 20.13
C LEU A 170 4.49 -0.71 19.27
N VAL A 171 3.57 0.06 18.68
CA VAL A 171 2.55 -0.51 17.79
C VAL A 171 3.21 -1.15 16.56
N ILE A 172 4.23 -0.52 15.96
CA ILE A 172 4.97 -1.10 14.84
C ILE A 172 5.57 -2.45 15.23
N ASP A 173 6.17 -2.58 16.41
CA ASP A 173 6.79 -3.84 16.86
C ASP A 173 5.75 -4.98 16.93
N TYR A 174 4.54 -4.71 17.42
CA TYR A 174 3.47 -5.73 17.46
C TYR A 174 2.88 -6.07 16.08
N PHE A 175 3.04 -5.18 15.09
CA PHE A 175 2.49 -5.32 13.73
C PHE A 175 3.56 -5.70 12.68
N GLU A 176 4.83 -5.83 13.08
CA GLU A 176 5.98 -6.07 12.19
C GLU A 176 5.81 -7.37 11.37
N LYS A 177 5.31 -8.43 12.00
CA LYS A 177 5.24 -9.76 11.38
C LYS A 177 3.93 -9.97 10.62
N PRO A 178 3.99 -10.44 9.36
CA PRO A 178 2.80 -10.84 8.61
C PRO A 178 2.02 -11.97 9.29
N TRP A 179 0.69 -11.97 9.17
CA TRP A 179 -0.19 -12.93 9.84
C TRP A 179 -0.75 -14.03 8.93
N TYR A 180 -0.07 -14.36 7.83
CA TYR A 180 -0.55 -15.34 6.84
C TYR A 180 -1.06 -16.66 7.44
N ASN A 181 -0.39 -17.14 8.51
CA ASN A 181 -0.75 -18.40 9.19
C ASN A 181 -1.62 -18.22 10.44
N MET A 182 -1.84 -16.99 10.91
CA MET A 182 -2.59 -16.69 12.13
C MET A 182 -3.97 -16.09 11.85
N GLY A 183 -4.16 -15.50 10.66
CA GLY A 183 -5.38 -14.81 10.29
C GLY A 183 -5.80 -13.79 11.34
N ARG A 184 -7.10 -13.75 11.63
CA ARG A 184 -7.70 -12.82 12.60
C ARG A 184 -7.06 -12.89 14.00
N ALA A 185 -6.58 -14.06 14.42
CA ALA A 185 -5.96 -14.21 15.74
C ALA A 185 -4.65 -13.41 15.85
N GLY A 186 -3.90 -13.27 14.74
CA GLY A 186 -2.70 -12.45 14.68
C GLY A 186 -2.99 -10.98 14.94
N LEU A 187 -3.99 -10.42 14.25
CA LEU A 187 -4.42 -9.03 14.44
C LEU A 187 -4.90 -8.77 15.88
N VAL A 188 -5.76 -9.64 16.42
CA VAL A 188 -6.29 -9.48 17.79
C VAL A 188 -5.14 -9.53 18.81
N LYS A 189 -4.19 -10.45 18.65
CA LYS A 189 -3.02 -10.56 19.53
C LYS A 189 -2.14 -9.31 19.44
N ALA A 190 -1.89 -8.80 18.25
CA ALA A 190 -1.10 -7.59 18.04
C ALA A 190 -1.75 -6.37 18.70
N CYS A 191 -3.06 -6.17 18.49
CA CYS A 191 -3.80 -5.10 19.14
C CYS A 191 -3.79 -5.23 20.67
N PHE A 192 -3.96 -6.45 21.19
CA PHE A 192 -3.95 -6.68 22.64
C PHE A 192 -2.56 -6.40 23.24
N GLY A 193 -1.50 -6.86 22.58
CA GLY A 193 -0.11 -6.58 22.96
C GLY A 193 0.16 -5.08 23.01
N ALA A 194 -0.22 -4.35 21.96
CA ALA A 194 -0.05 -2.90 21.88
C ALA A 194 -0.77 -2.13 23.00
N VAL A 195 -1.92 -2.62 23.47
CA VAL A 195 -2.68 -2.00 24.57
C VAL A 195 -2.10 -2.30 25.95
N VAL A 196 -1.58 -3.52 26.15
CA VAL A 196 -1.02 -3.94 27.44
C VAL A 196 0.40 -3.41 27.61
N GLY A 197 1.16 -3.31 26.52
CA GLY A 197 2.59 -3.03 26.48
C GLY A 197 3.43 -4.20 27.02
N ASP A 198 4.75 -4.03 26.95
CA ASP A 198 5.69 -4.92 27.63
C ASP A 198 5.59 -4.68 29.15
N LYS A 199 4.67 -5.39 29.80
CA LYS A 199 4.59 -5.51 31.26
C LYS A 199 5.34 -6.73 31.75
#